data_AF-A0A9E5ZYE8-F1
#
_entry.id   AF-A0A9E5ZYE8-F1
#
_cell.length_a   1.000
_cell.length_b   1.000
_cell.length_c   1.000
_cell.angle_alpha   90.00
_cell.angle_beta   90.00
_cell.angle_gamma   90.00
#
_symmetry.space_group_name_H-M   'P 1'
#
loop_
_entity.id
_entity.type
_entity.pdbx_description
1 polymer ?
#
loop_
_entity_poly.entity_id
_entity_poly.type
_entity_poly.pdbx_seq_one_letter_code
_entity_poly.pdbx_strand_id
1 'polypeptide(L)' 'MKDYISPFSVSIVNRNFLIRYKYDSENKTKLIGAGKYYTLVGDVIENTHFTKVLDGTLDRYTFKLRRGIKIKFVSK' A
#
# COMPACT_ATOMS: atom_id res chain seq x y z
N MET A 1 -11.75 15.38 10.60
CA MET A 1 -10.96 15.84 9.45
C MET A 1 -10.80 14.63 8.54
N LYS A 2 -11.34 14.61 7.32
CA LYS A 2 -11.10 13.51 6.38
C LYS A 2 -9.71 13.72 5.81
N ASP A 3 -8.78 12.82 6.09
CA ASP A 3 -7.43 12.86 5.55
C ASP A 3 -7.50 12.63 4.04
N TYR A 4 -7.63 13.72 3.28
CA TYR A 4 -7.71 13.70 1.84
C TYR A 4 -6.37 13.22 1.29
N ILE A 5 -6.39 12.10 0.56
CA ILE A 5 -5.20 11.61 -0.10
C ILE A 5 -4.93 12.53 -1.27
N SER A 6 -3.81 13.25 -1.21
CA SER A 6 -3.41 14.05 -2.37
C SER A 6 -3.23 13.12 -3.57
N PRO A 7 -3.83 13.43 -4.74
CA PRO A 7 -3.56 12.72 -6.00
C PRO A 7 -2.05 12.62 -6.32
N PHE A 8 -1.26 13.53 -5.76
CA PHE A 8 0.19 13.51 -5.77
C PHE A 8 0.79 12.25 -5.12
N SER A 9 0.31 11.87 -3.93
CA SER A 9 0.82 10.70 -3.18
C SER A 9 0.56 9.40 -3.93
N VAL A 10 -0.64 9.24 -4.51
CA VAL A 10 -0.98 8.09 -5.36
C VAL A 10 -0.01 8.00 -6.54
N SER A 11 0.23 9.11 -7.21
CA SER A 11 1.09 9.17 -8.40
C SER A 11 2.55 8.80 -8.07
N ILE A 12 3.08 9.31 -6.96
CA ILE A 12 4.45 9.02 -6.52
C ILE A 12 4.59 7.54 -6.13
N VAL A 13 3.67 7.02 -5.30
CA VAL A 13 3.71 5.61 -4.90
C VAL A 13 3.62 4.71 -6.13
N ASN A 14 2.71 4.99 -7.05
CA ASN A 14 2.53 4.17 -8.25
C ASN A 14 3.74 4.24 -9.20
N ARG A 15 4.47 5.37 -9.21
CA ARG A 15 5.70 5.54 -9.98
C ARG A 15 6.85 4.73 -9.39
N ASN A 16 7.07 4.85 -8.07
CA ASN A 16 8.27 4.34 -7.40
C ASN A 16 8.12 2.94 -6.81
N PHE A 17 6.90 2.48 -6.53
CA PHE A 17 6.65 1.22 -5.84
C PHE A 17 5.69 0.31 -6.59
N LEU A 18 5.91 -0.98 -6.44
CA LEU A 18 5.00 -2.05 -6.83
C LEU A 18 4.31 -2.60 -5.58
N ILE A 19 2.97 -2.53 -5.56
CA ILE A 19 2.17 -2.98 -4.41
C ILE A 19 1.68 -4.41 -4.67
N ARG A 20 2.12 -5.33 -3.80
CA ARG A 20 1.72 -6.73 -3.77
C ARG A 20 0.90 -7.01 -2.53
N TYR A 21 -0.11 -7.86 -2.64
CA TYR A 21 -0.84 -8.34 -1.48
C TYR A 21 -1.17 -9.82 -1.59
N LYS A 22 -1.33 -10.47 -0.44
CA LYS A 22 -1.68 -11.88 -0.30
C LYS A 22 -2.59 -12.03 0.91
N TYR A 23 -3.66 -12.80 0.77
CA TYR A 23 -4.44 -13.29 1.90
C TYR A 23 -3.80 -14.58 2.42
N ASP A 24 -3.74 -14.78 3.73
CA ASP A 24 -3.18 -15.99 4.34
C ASP A 24 -3.92 -17.26 3.90
N SER A 25 -5.21 -17.14 3.56
CA SER A 25 -6.04 -18.22 3.01
C SER A 25 -5.77 -18.52 1.53
N GLU A 26 -5.05 -17.67 0.81
CA GLU A 26 -4.77 -17.83 -0.62
C GLU A 26 -3.29 -18.14 -0.83
N ASN A 27 -2.94 -18.98 -1.81
CA ASN A 27 -1.54 -19.21 -2.17
C ASN A 27 -0.99 -18.23 -3.21
N LYS A 28 -1.83 -17.37 -3.80
CA LYS A 28 -1.45 -16.46 -4.87
C LYS A 28 -1.13 -15.06 -4.32
N THR A 29 -0.10 -14.44 -4.89
CA THR A 29 0.18 -13.01 -4.67
C THR A 29 -0.49 -12.22 -5.78
N LYS A 30 -1.18 -11.14 -5.41
CA LYS A 30 -1.89 -10.24 -6.32
C LYS A 30 -1.18 -8.90 -6.39
N LEU A 31 -1.36 -8.19 -7.50
CA LEU A 31 -0.88 -6.82 -7.69
C LEU A 31 -2.04 -5.85 -7.61
N ILE A 32 -1.77 -4.66 -7.09
CA ILE A 32 -2.75 -3.57 -7.05
C ILE A 32 -2.05 -2.25 -7.35
N GLY A 33 -2.72 -1.37 -8.09
CA GLY A 33 -2.24 0.00 -8.30
C GLY A 33 -2.53 0.86 -7.07
N ALA A 34 -1.68 1.86 -6.81
CA ALA A 34 -1.86 2.75 -5.67
C ALA A 34 -3.24 3.43 -5.66
N GLY A 35 -3.79 3.79 -6.83
CA GLY A 35 -5.11 4.42 -6.92
C GLY A 35 -6.30 3.52 -6.57
N LYS A 36 -6.10 2.22 -6.39
CA LYS A 36 -7.13 1.27 -5.92
C LYS A 36 -6.81 0.72 -4.53
N TYR A 37 -5.72 1.15 -3.91
CA TYR A 37 -5.24 0.53 -2.68
C TYR A 37 -6.19 0.79 -1.49
N TYR A 38 -6.86 1.95 -1.45
CA TYR A 38 -7.97 2.25 -0.54
C TYR A 38 -9.05 1.16 -0.50
N THR A 39 -9.35 0.49 -1.62
CA THR A 39 -10.40 -0.55 -1.64
C THR A 39 -10.01 -1.79 -0.83
N LEU A 40 -8.72 -1.95 -0.54
CA LEU A 40 -8.18 -3.08 0.23
C LEU A 40 -8.11 -2.76 1.73
N VAL A 41 -7.77 -1.51 2.09
CA VAL A 41 -7.39 -1.15 3.47
C VAL A 41 -8.18 0.00 4.07
N GLY A 42 -8.93 0.75 3.26
CA GLY A 42 -9.60 1.99 3.63
C GLY A 42 -8.66 3.20 3.67
N ASP A 43 -9.23 4.38 3.51
CA ASP A 43 -8.50 5.65 3.31
C ASP A 43 -7.50 5.96 4.44
N VAL A 44 -7.90 5.70 5.69
CA VAL A 44 -7.08 6.00 6.89
C VAL A 44 -5.79 5.16 6.91
N ILE A 45 -5.91 3.87 6.60
CA ILE A 45 -4.75 2.96 6.59
C ILE A 45 -3.89 3.23 5.36
N GLU A 46 -4.52 3.56 4.23
CA GLU A 46 -3.80 3.95 3.03
C GLU A 46 -2.89 5.14 3.25
N ASN A 47 -3.41 6.24 3.81
CA ASN A 47 -2.61 7.41 4.14
C ASN A 47 -1.42 7.05 5.04
N THR A 48 -1.69 6.30 6.10
CA THR A 48 -0.64 5.86 7.04
C THR A 48 0.45 5.05 6.34
N HIS A 49 0.07 4.16 5.41
CA HIS A 49 1.03 3.34 4.69
C HIS A 49 1.80 4.16 3.66
N PHE A 50 1.14 5.03 2.90
CA PHE A 50 1.79 5.87 1.89
C PHE A 50 2.78 6.82 2.52
N THR A 51 2.43 7.52 3.59
CA THR A 51 3.36 8.37 4.34
C THR A 51 4.58 7.57 4.78
N LYS A 52 4.41 6.40 5.40
CA LYS A 52 5.53 5.56 5.83
C LYS A 52 6.45 5.08 4.70
N VAL A 53 5.88 4.79 3.52
CA VAL A 53 6.62 4.30 2.36
C VAL A 53 7.35 5.45 1.65
N LEU A 54 6.74 6.64 1.60
CA LEU A 54 7.31 7.81 0.95
C LEU A 54 8.37 8.51 1.81
N ASP A 55 8.19 8.55 3.12
CA ASP A 55 9.12 9.21 4.04
C ASP A 55 10.33 8.32 4.39
N GLY A 56 10.18 7.01 4.20
CA GLY A 56 11.24 6.08 4.54
C GLY A 56 12.20 5.80 3.38
N THR A 57 13.32 5.15 3.70
CA THR A 57 14.44 4.90 2.78
C THR A 57 14.61 3.44 2.37
N LEU A 58 13.64 2.57 2.71
CA LEU A 58 13.75 1.14 2.46
C LEU A 58 13.26 0.75 1.07
N ASP A 59 13.96 -0.19 0.44
CA ASP A 59 13.50 -0.78 -0.83
C ASP A 59 12.21 -1.61 -0.67
N ARG A 60 11.85 -1.97 0.57
CA ARG A 60 10.70 -2.83 0.83
C ARG A 60 10.02 -2.52 2.16
N TYR A 61 8.71 -2.34 2.09
CA TYR A 61 7.83 -2.24 3.26
C TYR A 61 6.86 -3.40 3.28
N THR A 62 6.61 -3.96 4.47
CA THR A 62 5.61 -5.02 4.65
C THR A 62 4.66 -4.64 5.76
N PHE A 63 3.37 -4.64 5.46
CA PHE A 63 2.30 -4.39 6.41
C PHE A 63 1.44 -5.66 6.56
N LYS A 64 1.15 -6.06 7.79
CA LYS A 64 0.22 -7.15 8.10
C LYS A 64 -1.03 -6.56 8.73
N LEU A 65 -2.20 -6.90 8.19
CA LEU A 65 -3.48 -6.42 8.69
C LEU A 65 -4.23 -7.52 9.45
N ARG A 66 -5.07 -7.10 10.41
CA ARG A 66 -6.06 -7.97 11.07
C ARG A 66 -6.99 -8.48 9.96
N ARG A 67 -7.21 -9.80 9.86
CA ARG A 67 -7.80 -10.56 8.71
C ARG A 67 -6.80 -11.26 7.78
N GLY A 68 -5.52 -11.32 8.16
CA GLY A 68 -4.54 -12.15 7.45
C GLY A 68 -4.18 -11.64 6.06
N ILE A 69 -4.22 -10.32 5.86
CA ILE A 69 -3.74 -9.69 4.63
C ILE A 69 -2.31 -9.25 4.86
N LYS A 70 -1.40 -9.71 4.00
CA LYS A 70 -0.02 -9.25 3.95
C LYS A 70 0.18 -8.39 2.71
N ILE A 71 0.58 -7.15 2.92
CA ILE A 71 0.80 -6.14 1.88
C ILE A 71 2.29 -5.83 1.82
N LYS A 72 2.84 -5.76 0.62
CA LYS A 72 4.24 -5.41 0.38
C LYS A 72 4.32 -4.29 -0.63
N PHE A 73 5.05 -3.24 -0.27
CA PHE A 73 5.53 -2.24 -1.21
C PHE A 73 6.96 -2.61 -1.55
N VAL A 74 7.27 -2.72 -2.84
CA VAL A 74 8.62 -3.04 -3.33
C VAL A 74 9.04 -1.90 -4.24
N SER A 75 10.16 -1.25 -3.93
CA SER A 75 10.74 -0.21 -4.77
C SER A 75 11.06 -0.79 -6.16
N LYS A 76 10.88 0.03 -7.19
CA LYS A 76 11.16 -0.34 -8.58
C LYS A 76 12.60 -0.07 -8.97
#